data_AF-J2LE61-F1
#
_entry.id   AF-J2LE61-F1
#
_cell.length_a   1.000
_cell.length_b   1.000
_cell.length_c   1.000
_cell.angle_alpha   90.00
_cell.angle_beta   90.00
_cell.angle_gamma   90.00
#
_symmetry.space_group_name_H-M   'P 1'
#
loop_
_entity.id
_entity.type
_entity.pdbx_description
1 polymer ?
#
loop_
_entity_poly.entity_id
_entity_poly.type
_entity_poly.pdbx_seq_one_letter_code
_entity_poly.pdbx_strand_id
1 'polypeptide(L)'
;MDHKHEQAQPANSGLTAGLLGIARNLLGLIINRIELASLELSEIGGNLIRFLTLFTLAAIALWFAVAFWTVLAVYLAWDSWGWKVLIAFGIFFTALTAVIIWYAYTILRQGKLSLPATMAELRKDRDALL
;
A
#
# COMPACT_ATOMS: atom_id res chain seq x y z
N MET A 1 27.94 -17.21 72.01
CA MET A 1 29.15 -17.17 71.19
C MET A 1 28.91 -18.17 70.07
N ASP A 2 28.06 -17.80 69.10
CA ASP A 2 28.43 -17.11 67.85
C ASP A 2 29.34 -18.05 67.03
N HIS A 3 28.99 -18.50 65.82
CA HIS A 3 28.92 -17.72 64.58
C HIS A 3 27.93 -18.40 63.59
N LYS A 4 26.87 -17.70 63.16
CA LYS A 4 26.76 -16.88 61.93
C LYS A 4 26.66 -17.72 60.65
N HIS A 5 25.42 -17.92 60.20
CA HIS A 5 25.09 -18.32 58.83
C HIS A 5 25.50 -17.21 57.85
N GLU A 6 26.54 -17.45 57.05
CA GLU A 6 26.82 -16.65 55.85
C GLU A 6 26.15 -17.34 54.65
N GLN A 7 24.83 -17.15 54.52
CA GLN A 7 24.16 -17.37 53.25
C GLN A 7 24.49 -16.18 52.34
N ALA A 8 25.47 -16.38 51.46
CA ALA A 8 25.75 -15.49 50.34
C ALA A 8 24.53 -15.46 49.41
N GLN A 9 23.78 -14.36 49.48
CA GLN A 9 22.59 -14.11 48.70
C GLN A 9 23.01 -13.55 47.33
N PRO A 10 22.67 -14.17 46.19
CA PRO A 10 23.07 -13.66 44.89
C PRO A 10 22.18 -12.46 44.52
N ALA A 11 22.71 -11.26 44.66
CA ALA A 11 22.03 -9.97 44.42
C ALA A 11 21.75 -9.65 42.93
N ASN A 12 21.88 -10.61 42.01
CA ASN A 12 21.86 -10.36 40.56
C ASN A 12 20.55 -10.76 39.86
N SER A 13 19.57 -11.34 40.56
CA SER A 13 18.28 -11.75 39.97
C SER A 13 17.24 -10.62 39.86
N GLY A 14 17.43 -9.50 40.55
CA GLY A 14 16.45 -8.40 40.57
C GLY A 14 16.45 -7.51 39.33
N LEU A 15 17.64 -7.16 38.81
CA LEU A 15 17.76 -6.31 37.61
C LEU A 15 17.33 -7.03 36.34
N THR A 16 17.69 -8.30 36.21
CA THR A 16 17.33 -9.16 35.07
C THR A 16 15.83 -9.45 35.04
N ALA A 17 15.22 -9.68 36.21
CA ALA A 17 13.76 -9.79 36.33
C ALA A 17 13.05 -8.46 36.00
N GLY A 18 13.61 -7.31 36.40
CA GLY A 18 13.08 -5.99 36.06
C GLY A 18 13.14 -5.68 34.55
N LEU A 19 14.27 -5.96 33.90
CA LEU A 19 14.44 -5.84 32.45
C LEU A 19 13.45 -6.73 31.68
N LEU A 20 13.24 -7.96 32.15
CA LEU A 20 12.28 -8.88 31.53
C LEU A 20 10.83 -8.41 31.71
N GLY A 21 10.52 -7.79 32.85
CA GLY A 21 9.23 -7.15 33.11
C GLY A 21 8.96 -5.94 32.20
N ILE A 22 9.96 -5.08 32.01
CA ILE A 22 9.88 -3.92 31.11
C ILE A 22 9.72 -4.37 29.65
N ALA A 23 10.47 -5.38 29.23
CA ALA A 23 10.37 -5.95 27.88
C ALA A 23 8.98 -6.54 27.61
N ARG A 24 8.40 -7.28 28.56
CA ARG A 24 7.02 -7.79 28.46
C ARG A 24 5.99 -6.68 28.34
N ASN A 25 6.16 -5.60 29.10
CA ASN A 25 5.22 -4.49 29.07
C ASN A 25 5.30 -3.70 27.75
N LEU A 26 6.51 -3.48 27.22
CA LEU A 26 6.74 -2.88 25.91
C LEU A 26 6.17 -3.74 24.76
N LEU A 27 6.38 -5.06 24.82
CA LEU A 27 5.80 -5.98 23.85
C LEU A 27 4.26 -5.95 23.91
N GLY A 28 3.68 -5.95 25.12
CA GLY A 28 2.23 -5.83 25.29
C GLY A 28 1.66 -4.53 24.72
N LEU A 29 2.37 -3.40 24.91
CA LEU A 29 2.00 -2.11 24.33
C LEU A 29 2.07 -2.09 22.80
N ILE A 30 3.12 -2.68 22.21
CA ILE A 30 3.27 -2.78 20.76
C ILE A 30 2.18 -3.67 20.17
N ILE A 31 1.90 -4.82 20.78
CA ILE A 31 0.85 -5.75 20.34
C ILE A 31 -0.52 -5.06 20.38
N ASN A 32 -0.83 -4.35 21.48
CA ASN A 32 -2.09 -3.63 21.61
C ASN A 32 -2.24 -2.49 20.56
N ARG A 33 -1.14 -1.79 20.23
CA ARG A 33 -1.13 -0.79 19.14
C ARG A 33 -1.37 -1.42 17.77
N ILE A 34 -0.79 -2.61 17.53
CA ILE A 34 -0.98 -3.36 16.27
C ILE A 34 -2.42 -3.88 16.18
N GLU A 35 -3.00 -4.39 17.26
CA GLU A 35 -4.40 -4.82 17.30
C GLU A 35 -5.36 -3.65 17.02
N LEU A 36 -5.13 -2.49 17.65
CA LEU A 36 -5.88 -1.27 17.38
C LEU A 36 -5.72 -0.79 15.93
N ALA A 37 -4.50 -0.74 15.40
CA ALA A 37 -4.25 -0.35 14.01
C ALA A 37 -4.88 -1.34 13.02
N SER A 38 -4.86 -2.63 13.31
CA SER A 38 -5.50 -3.69 12.51
C SER A 38 -7.03 -3.54 12.51
N LEU A 39 -7.62 -3.20 13.66
CA LEU A 39 -9.04 -2.95 13.79
C LEU A 39 -9.48 -1.71 13.00
N GLU A 40 -8.75 -0.60 13.13
CA GLU A 40 -9.01 0.63 12.36
C GLU A 40 -8.81 0.40 10.86
N LEU A 41 -7.79 -0.37 10.45
CA LEU A 41 -7.57 -0.74 9.05
C LEU A 41 -8.66 -1.68 8.51
N SER A 42 -9.23 -2.55 9.34
CA SER A 42 -10.37 -3.41 8.96
C SER A 42 -11.64 -2.57 8.75
N GLU A 43 -11.86 -1.57 9.61
CA GLU A 43 -12.98 -0.64 9.49
C GLU A 43 -12.87 0.26 8.25
N ILE A 44 -11.65 0.73 7.92
CA ILE A 44 -11.35 1.42 6.66
C ILE A 44 -11.44 0.46 5.46
N GLY A 45 -10.98 -0.79 5.63
CA GLY A 45 -10.93 -1.83 4.60
C GLY A 45 -12.31 -2.26 4.10
N GLY A 46 -13.30 -2.32 4.99
CA GLY A 46 -14.69 -2.63 4.62
C GLY A 46 -15.26 -1.62 3.60
N ASN A 47 -14.95 -0.33 3.78
CA ASN A 47 -15.39 0.71 2.87
C ASN A 47 -14.48 0.81 1.61
N LEU A 48 -13.20 0.45 1.74
CA LEU A 48 -12.26 0.40 0.62
C LEU A 48 -12.70 -0.61 -0.45
N ILE A 49 -13.14 -1.80 -0.05
CA ILE A 49 -13.65 -2.81 -1.00
C ILE A 49 -14.88 -2.28 -1.75
N ARG A 50 -15.82 -1.67 -1.03
CA ARG A 50 -17.00 -1.04 -1.65
C ARG A 50 -16.62 0.07 -2.64
N PHE A 51 -15.67 0.92 -2.26
CA PHE A 51 -15.15 1.97 -3.14
C PHE A 51 -14.45 1.39 -4.37
N LEU A 52 -13.64 0.34 -4.20
CA LEU A 52 -12.93 -0.32 -5.29
C LEU A 52 -13.89 -1.00 -6.28
N THR A 53 -14.96 -1.62 -5.77
CA THR A 53 -16.03 -2.18 -6.61
C THR A 53 -16.74 -1.09 -7.40
N LEU A 54 -17.15 0.00 -6.75
CA LEU A 54 -17.80 1.14 -7.43
C LEU A 54 -16.87 1.79 -8.45
N PHE A 55 -15.60 1.99 -8.10
CA PHE A 55 -14.59 2.53 -9.00
C PHE A 55 -14.38 1.64 -10.22
N THR A 56 -14.28 0.32 -10.03
CA THR A 56 -14.15 -0.64 -11.14
C THR A 56 -15.36 -0.60 -12.05
N LEU A 57 -16.58 -0.60 -11.47
CA LEU A 57 -17.81 -0.53 -12.24
C LEU A 57 -17.92 0.80 -13.02
N ALA A 58 -17.55 1.91 -12.39
CA ALA A 58 -17.48 3.22 -13.03
C ALA A 58 -16.44 3.25 -14.16
N ALA A 59 -15.27 2.65 -13.96
CA ALA A 59 -14.22 2.56 -14.97
C ALA A 59 -14.68 1.74 -16.19
N ILE A 60 -15.38 0.62 -15.97
CA ILE A 60 -15.97 -0.18 -17.04
C ILE A 60 -17.05 0.61 -17.79
N ALA A 61 -17.96 1.27 -17.07
CA ALA A 61 -19.01 2.09 -17.67
C ALA A 61 -18.42 3.25 -18.49
N LEU A 62 -17.39 3.92 -17.96
CA LEU A 62 -16.66 4.98 -18.66
C LEU A 62 -15.98 4.45 -19.92
N TRP A 63 -15.38 3.26 -19.86
CA TRP A 63 -14.76 2.62 -21.03
C TRP A 63 -15.77 2.41 -22.15
N PHE A 64 -16.94 1.85 -21.84
CA PHE A 64 -18.02 1.70 -22.81
C PHE A 64 -18.49 3.04 -23.35
N ALA A 65 -18.68 4.05 -22.49
CA ALA A 65 -19.10 5.38 -22.91
C ALA A 65 -18.10 5.97 -23.91
N VAL A 66 -16.79 5.94 -23.61
CA VAL A 66 -15.73 6.43 -24.51
C VAL A 66 -15.74 5.67 -25.84
N ALA A 67 -15.92 4.35 -25.82
CA ALA A 67 -15.99 3.54 -27.04
C ALA A 67 -17.19 3.94 -27.92
N PHE A 68 -18.40 4.04 -27.35
CA PHE A 68 -19.60 4.43 -28.09
C PHE A 68 -19.50 5.86 -28.63
N TRP A 69 -18.99 6.81 -27.84
CA TRP A 69 -18.77 8.18 -28.30
C TRP A 69 -17.76 8.25 -29.44
N THR A 70 -16.70 7.44 -29.39
CA THR A 70 -15.71 7.36 -30.47
C THR A 70 -16.35 6.82 -31.75
N VAL A 71 -17.09 5.72 -31.67
CA VAL A 71 -17.78 5.15 -32.83
C VAL A 71 -18.80 6.13 -33.41
N LEU A 72 -19.57 6.81 -32.55
CA LEU A 72 -20.52 7.83 -32.96
C LEU A 72 -19.81 8.98 -33.69
N ALA A 73 -18.72 9.50 -33.13
CA ALA A 73 -17.94 10.57 -33.75
C ALA A 73 -17.37 10.14 -35.12
N VAL A 74 -16.85 8.92 -35.23
CA VAL A 74 -16.38 8.35 -36.50
C VAL A 74 -17.52 8.25 -37.51
N TYR A 75 -18.69 7.76 -37.09
CA TYR A 75 -19.86 7.62 -37.95
C TYR A 75 -20.35 8.98 -38.47
N LEU A 76 -20.50 9.99 -37.60
CA LEU A 76 -20.91 11.34 -38.03
C LEU A 76 -19.88 11.99 -38.96
N ALA A 77 -18.59 11.79 -38.71
CA ALA A 77 -17.53 12.40 -39.51
C ALA A 77 -17.21 11.61 -40.79
N TRP A 78 -17.77 10.42 -40.98
CA TRP A 78 -17.39 9.51 -42.06
C TRP A 78 -17.64 10.11 -43.44
N ASP A 79 -18.77 10.77 -43.65
CA ASP A 79 -19.10 11.34 -44.97
C ASP A 79 -18.14 12.48 -45.35
N SER A 80 -17.73 13.28 -44.37
CA SER A 80 -16.85 14.44 -44.61
C SER A 80 -15.36 14.09 -44.65
N TRP A 81 -14.90 13.16 -43.80
CA TRP A 81 -13.47 12.87 -43.61
C TRP A 81 -13.07 11.43 -44.01
N GLY A 82 -14.04 10.51 -44.11
CA GLY A 82 -13.81 9.11 -44.43
C GLY A 82 -12.77 8.46 -43.51
N TRP A 83 -11.85 7.70 -44.11
CA TRP A 83 -10.77 7.00 -43.40
C TRP A 83 -9.84 7.90 -42.58
N LYS A 84 -9.74 9.21 -42.89
CA LYS A 84 -8.86 10.14 -42.17
C LYS A 84 -9.25 10.30 -40.70
N VAL A 85 -10.54 10.17 -40.38
CA VAL A 85 -11.02 10.28 -38.99
C VAL A 85 -10.47 9.15 -38.11
N LEU A 86 -10.26 7.95 -38.68
CA LEU A 86 -9.68 6.81 -37.97
C LEU A 86 -8.22 7.07 -37.63
N ILE A 87 -7.48 7.70 -38.53
CA ILE A 87 -6.09 8.09 -38.27
C ILE A 87 -6.03 9.17 -37.18
N ALA A 88 -6.93 10.16 -37.23
CA ALA A 88 -6.99 11.21 -36.22
C ALA A 88 -7.24 10.62 -34.82
N PHE A 89 -8.25 9.74 -34.68
CA PHE A 89 -8.50 9.04 -33.42
C PHE A 89 -7.35 8.10 -33.02
N GLY A 90 -6.75 7.40 -33.99
CA GLY A 90 -5.60 6.53 -33.75
C GLY A 90 -4.41 7.29 -33.16
N ILE A 91 -4.06 8.44 -33.73
CA ILE A 91 -3.01 9.32 -33.20
C ILE A 91 -3.42 9.86 -31.82
N PHE A 92 -4.65 10.32 -31.65
CA PHE A 92 -5.15 10.85 -30.39
C PHE A 92 -5.06 9.82 -29.25
N PHE A 93 -5.57 8.61 -29.44
CA PHE A 93 -5.52 7.55 -28.44
C PHE A 93 -4.09 7.06 -28.18
N THR A 94 -3.25 6.97 -29.22
CA THR A 94 -1.83 6.61 -29.05
C THR A 94 -1.09 7.64 -28.20
N ALA A 95 -1.30 8.93 -28.47
CA ALA A 95 -0.70 10.01 -27.69
C ALA A 95 -1.22 10.00 -26.25
N LEU A 96 -2.53 9.81 -26.05
CA LEU A 96 -3.13 9.71 -24.72
C LEU A 96 -2.54 8.54 -23.92
N THR A 97 -2.40 7.36 -24.54
CA THR A 97 -1.76 6.19 -23.92
C THR A 97 -0.31 6.48 -23.56
N ALA A 98 0.47 7.12 -24.45
CA ALA A 98 1.86 7.47 -24.18
C ALA A 98 1.99 8.42 -22.98
N VAL A 99 1.12 9.42 -22.87
CA VAL A 99 1.08 10.36 -21.73
C VAL A 99 0.74 9.63 -20.42
N ILE A 100 -0.25 8.74 -20.44
CA ILE A 100 -0.65 7.96 -19.26
C ILE A 100 0.50 7.06 -18.80
N ILE A 101 1.14 6.32 -19.73
CA ILE A 101 2.30 5.47 -19.41
C ILE A 101 3.44 6.29 -18.84
N TRP A 102 3.76 7.43 -19.47
CA TRP A 102 4.82 8.31 -18.99
C TRP A 102 4.52 8.84 -17.58
N TYR A 103 3.30 9.30 -17.35
CA TYR A 103 2.87 9.77 -16.03
C TYR A 103 2.93 8.67 -14.98
N ALA A 104 2.40 7.48 -15.27
CA ALA A 104 2.50 6.32 -14.38
C ALA A 104 3.97 6.00 -14.06
N TYR A 105 4.83 5.99 -15.08
CA TYR A 105 6.26 5.76 -14.92
C TYR A 105 6.94 6.84 -14.07
N THR A 106 6.53 8.11 -14.20
CA THR A 106 7.03 9.19 -13.35
C THR A 106 6.63 9.01 -11.88
N ILE A 107 5.40 8.56 -11.60
CA ILE A 107 4.93 8.27 -10.24
C ILE A 107 5.75 7.13 -9.63
N LEU A 108 5.97 6.06 -10.38
CA LEU A 108 6.77 4.92 -9.94
C LEU A 108 8.22 5.34 -9.64
N ARG A 109 8.82 6.15 -10.52
CA ARG A 109 10.19 6.67 -10.34
C ARG A 109 10.34 7.65 -9.19
N GLN A 110 9.29 8.39 -8.84
CA GLN A 110 9.29 9.30 -7.69
C GLN A 110 9.27 8.57 -6.33
N GLY A 111 9.27 7.23 -6.30
CA GLY A 111 9.28 6.47 -5.06
C GLY A 111 8.01 6.61 -4.23
N LYS A 112 6.94 7.22 -4.75
CA LYS A 112 5.67 7.42 -4.02
C LYS A 112 4.92 6.12 -3.74
N LEU A 113 5.32 5.02 -4.39
CA LEU A 113 4.86 3.66 -4.14
C LEU A 113 5.85 2.83 -3.32
N SER A 114 7.01 3.37 -2.91
CA SER A 114 7.85 2.66 -1.96
C SER A 114 7.09 2.63 -0.64
N LEU A 115 6.51 1.49 -0.28
CA LEU A 115 6.00 1.19 1.05
C LEU A 115 7.20 1.22 2.00
N PRO A 116 7.53 2.38 2.62
CA PRO A 116 8.82 2.55 3.28
C PRO A 116 8.86 1.65 4.53
N ALA A 117 7.70 1.44 5.15
CA ALA A 117 7.49 0.52 6.26
C ALA A 117 7.77 -0.93 5.84
N THR A 118 7.17 -1.42 4.74
CA THR A 118 7.39 -2.79 4.24
C THR A 118 8.84 -3.01 3.81
N MET A 119 9.48 -2.03 3.16
CA MET A 119 10.91 -2.13 2.81
C MET A 119 11.83 -2.04 4.02
N ALA A 120 11.43 -1.34 5.08
CA ALA A 120 12.17 -1.36 6.35
C ALA A 120 12.04 -2.72 7.05
N GLU A 121 10.87 -3.36 6.97
CA GLU A 121 10.60 -4.69 7.52
C GLU A 121 11.38 -5.78 6.78
N LEU A 122 11.33 -5.80 5.44
CA LEU A 122 12.13 -6.69 4.61
C LEU A 122 13.64 -6.52 4.80
N ARG A 123 14.11 -5.29 5.04
CA ARG A 123 15.53 -5.05 5.32
C ARG A 123 15.93 -5.59 6.69
N LYS A 124 15.05 -5.48 7.69
CA LYS A 124 15.28 -5.99 9.04
C LYS A 124 15.34 -7.52 9.06
N ASP A 125 14.49 -8.19 8.27
CA ASP A 125 14.54 -9.65 8.09
C ASP A 125 15.82 -10.08 7.37
N ARG A 126 16.27 -9.33 6.36
CA ARG A 126 17.54 -9.60 5.67
C ARG A 126 18.75 -9.40 6.58
N ASP A 127 18.78 -8.32 7.35
CA ASP A 127 19.88 -8.01 8.26
C ASP A 127 19.90 -8.95 9.48
N ALA A 128 18.82 -9.68 9.75
CA ALA A 128 18.80 -10.77 10.74
C ALA A 128 19.33 -12.10 10.19
N LEU A 129 19.46 -12.24 8.87
CA LEU A 129 19.98 -13.43 8.18
C LEU A 129 21.46 -13.30 7.79
N LEU A 130 22.07 -12.11 7.94
CA LEU A 130 23.49 -11.82 7.71
C LEU A 130 24.20 -11.58 9.04
#